data_AF-A0A959JXY7-F1
#
_entry.id   AF-A0A959JXY7-F1
#
_cell.length_a   1.000
_cell.length_b   1.000
_cell.length_c   1.000
_cell.angle_alpha   90.00
_cell.angle_beta   90.00
_cell.angle_gamma   90.00
#
_symmetry.space_group_name_H-M   'P 1'
#
loop_
_entity.id
_entity.type
_entity.pdbx_description
1 polymer ?
#
loop_
_entity_poly.entity_id
_entity_poly.type
_entity_poly.pdbx_seq_one_letter_code
_entity_poly.pdbx_strand_id
1 'polypeptide(L)'
;MYKLLTKHGQLAAFGLGLLVIIIFMVSVMSGIEGFDALSKEDQYNSTIFDMGLKLTLVLLVVCAVAAILFAIYQMITNPKAALKGMVALVVLVILFFVLYSMSVAETSGPVAEAAEEFGLTDNQSRMVSAGINSTLLLGGVAVAAFIISEIRNLFK
;
A
#
# COMPACT_ATOMS: atom_id res chain seq x y z
N MET A 1 0.46 -29.17 -1.76
CA MET A 1 0.73 -27.75 -1.44
C MET A 1 -0.18 -26.76 -2.18
N TYR A 2 -0.32 -26.83 -3.51
CA TYR A 2 -1.12 -25.86 -4.28
C TYR A 2 -2.60 -25.75 -3.82
N LYS A 3 -3.28 -26.88 -3.58
CA LYS A 3 -4.69 -26.92 -3.12
C LYS A 3 -4.93 -26.26 -1.75
N LEU A 4 -3.92 -26.21 -0.87
CA LEU A 4 -4.11 -25.65 0.48
C LEU A 4 -4.02 -24.12 0.45
N LEU A 5 -3.07 -23.55 -0.32
CA LEU A 5 -2.99 -22.11 -0.55
C LEU A 5 -4.14 -21.58 -1.43
N THR A 6 -4.58 -22.31 -2.45
CA THR A 6 -5.67 -21.82 -3.32
C THR A 6 -7.06 -21.97 -2.71
N LYS A 7 -7.27 -22.94 -1.80
CA LYS A 7 -8.56 -23.17 -1.14
C LYS A 7 -8.67 -22.46 0.21
N HIS A 8 -7.57 -22.31 0.95
CA HIS A 8 -7.56 -21.73 2.31
C HIS A 8 -6.53 -20.60 2.46
N GLY A 9 -6.07 -19.98 1.36
CA GLY A 9 -5.08 -18.91 1.41
C GLY A 9 -5.51 -17.73 2.28
N GLN A 10 -6.79 -17.35 2.23
CA GLN A 10 -7.34 -16.30 3.11
C GLN A 10 -7.29 -16.70 4.59
N LEU A 11 -7.60 -17.96 4.92
CA LEU A 11 -7.52 -18.47 6.29
C LEU A 11 -6.06 -18.50 6.79
N ALA A 12 -5.12 -18.88 5.93
CA ALA A 12 -3.70 -18.85 6.25
C ALA A 12 -3.17 -17.43 6.46
N ALA A 13 -3.56 -16.48 5.60
CA ALA A 13 -3.20 -15.07 5.76
C ALA A 13 -3.76 -14.46 7.05
N PHE A 14 -5.04 -14.73 7.34
CA PHE A 14 -5.68 -14.31 8.58
C PHE A 14 -5.00 -14.92 9.81
N GLY A 15 -4.77 -16.24 9.79
CA GLY A 15 -4.11 -16.95 10.88
C GLY A 15 -2.70 -16.44 11.15
N LEU A 16 -1.93 -16.16 10.10
CA LEU A 16 -0.57 -15.62 10.22
C LEU A 16 -0.58 -14.18 10.76
N GLY A 17 -1.52 -13.34 10.31
CA GLY A 17 -1.70 -12.00 10.87
C GLY A 17 -2.09 -12.03 12.36
N LEU A 18 -3.03 -12.90 12.72
CA LEU A 18 -3.47 -13.09 14.09
C LEU A 18 -2.32 -13.59 14.99
N LEU A 19 -1.48 -14.47 14.47
CA LEU A 19 -0.28 -14.95 15.17
C LEU A 19 0.70 -13.80 15.45
N VAL A 20 0.97 -12.93 14.47
CA VAL A 20 1.85 -11.75 14.67
C VAL A 20 1.28 -10.81 15.73
N ILE A 21 -0.04 -10.57 15.71
CA ILE A 21 -0.70 -9.75 16.73
C ILE A 21 -0.53 -10.36 18.12
N ILE A 22 -0.73 -11.68 18.26
CA ILE A 22 -0.54 -12.37 19.55
C ILE A 22 0.92 -12.24 20.02
N ILE A 23 1.90 -12.48 19.15
CA ILE A 23 3.32 -12.34 19.52
C ILE A 23 3.63 -10.92 19.99
N PHE A 24 3.14 -9.91 19.25
CA PHE A 24 3.32 -8.52 19.64
C PHE A 24 2.69 -8.23 21.02
N MET A 25 1.44 -8.67 21.23
CA MET A 25 0.76 -8.46 22.51
C MET A 25 1.48 -9.14 23.67
N VAL A 26 1.93 -10.38 23.51
CA VAL A 26 2.69 -11.10 24.54
C VAL A 26 4.02 -10.41 24.83
N SER A 27 4.73 -9.94 23.80
CA SER A 27 5.98 -9.19 23.94
C SER A 27 5.79 -7.90 24.75
N VAL A 28 4.74 -7.14 24.44
CA VAL A 28 4.43 -5.89 25.15
C VAL A 28 3.98 -6.17 26.58
N MET A 29 3.05 -7.10 26.78
CA MET A 29 2.55 -7.43 28.12
C MET A 29 3.66 -7.96 29.04
N SER A 30 4.65 -8.64 28.49
CA SER A 30 5.78 -9.17 29.26
C SER A 30 6.81 -8.09 29.65
N GLY A 31 6.87 -6.97 28.93
CA GLY A 31 7.82 -5.87 29.18
C GLY A 31 7.20 -4.64 29.85
N ILE A 32 5.87 -4.60 30.02
CA ILE A 32 5.14 -3.37 30.37
C ILE A 32 5.52 -2.82 31.74
N GLU A 33 5.74 -3.69 32.73
CA GLU A 33 6.18 -3.28 34.07
C GLU A 33 7.56 -2.58 34.02
N GLY A 34 8.46 -3.09 33.19
CA GLY A 34 9.78 -2.48 32.96
C GLY A 34 9.69 -1.17 32.18
N PHE A 35 8.70 -1.02 31.31
CA PHE A 35 8.46 0.21 30.55
C PHE A 35 7.85 1.33 31.42
N ASP A 36 6.88 0.99 32.27
CA ASP A 36 6.21 1.95 33.16
C ASP A 36 7.14 2.48 34.25
N ALA A 37 8.19 1.73 34.60
CA ALA A 37 9.23 2.15 35.53
C ALA A 37 10.24 3.16 34.94
N LEU A 38 10.24 3.38 33.62
CA LEU A 38 11.15 4.30 32.95
C LEU A 38 10.66 5.76 33.03
N SER A 39 11.60 6.69 32.92
CA SER A 39 11.26 8.11 32.72
C SER A 39 10.60 8.31 31.35
N LYS A 40 9.83 9.39 31.18
CA LYS A 40 9.17 9.68 29.88
C LYS A 40 10.17 9.82 28.73
N GLU A 41 11.37 10.31 29.00
CA GLU A 41 12.42 10.47 28.00
C GLU A 41 12.99 9.10 27.57
N ASP A 42 13.16 8.19 28.52
CA ASP A 42 13.67 6.84 28.27
C ASP A 42 12.62 5.91 27.61
N GLN A 43 11.33 6.18 27.83
CA GLN A 43 10.24 5.44 27.18
C GLN A 43 10.29 5.57 25.65
N TYR A 44 10.69 6.72 25.10
CA TYR A 44 10.84 6.91 23.66
C TYR A 44 11.93 6.03 23.03
N ASN A 45 12.92 5.64 23.83
CA ASN A 45 14.03 4.77 23.39
C ASN A 45 13.76 3.28 23.70
N SER A 46 12.56 2.95 24.19
CA SER A 46 12.22 1.57 24.53
C SER A 46 12.02 0.71 23.29
N THR A 47 12.58 -0.49 23.34
CA THR A 47 12.49 -1.50 22.27
C THR A 47 11.32 -2.46 22.47
N ILE A 48 10.46 -2.25 23.46
CA ILE A 48 9.34 -3.15 23.79
C ILE A 48 8.37 -3.34 22.61
N PHE A 49 8.24 -2.32 21.75
CA PHE A 49 7.38 -2.34 20.57
C PHE A 49 8.08 -2.83 19.30
N ASP A 50 9.41 -2.94 19.31
CA ASP A 50 10.22 -3.31 18.14
C ASP A 50 9.79 -4.65 17.55
N MET A 51 9.37 -5.60 18.38
CA MET A 51 9.07 -6.95 17.95
C MET A 51 7.94 -6.98 16.91
N GLY A 52 6.88 -6.20 17.12
CA GLY A 52 5.77 -6.09 16.18
C GLY A 52 6.19 -5.41 14.88
N LEU A 53 7.00 -4.36 14.99
CA LEU A 53 7.53 -3.63 13.84
C LEU A 53 8.46 -4.52 13.00
N LYS A 54 9.42 -5.20 13.63
CA LYS A 54 10.38 -6.12 12.98
C LYS A 54 9.68 -7.27 12.27
N LEU A 55 8.70 -7.92 12.92
CA LEU A 55 7.91 -8.99 12.29
C LEU A 55 7.16 -8.51 11.05
N THR A 56 6.50 -7.36 11.16
CA THR A 56 5.75 -6.77 10.05
C THR A 56 6.67 -6.38 8.90
N LEU A 57 7.84 -5.81 9.22
CA LEU A 57 8.84 -5.41 8.23
C LEU A 57 9.42 -6.63 7.50
N VAL A 58 9.74 -7.70 8.22
CA VAL A 58 10.17 -8.97 7.62
C VAL A 58 9.10 -9.53 6.68
N LEU A 59 7.84 -9.56 7.12
CA LEU A 59 6.73 -10.02 6.28
C LEU A 59 6.56 -9.17 5.03
N LEU A 60 6.66 -7.85 5.15
CA LEU A 60 6.59 -6.92 4.02
C LEU A 60 7.71 -7.18 3.02
N VAL A 61 8.95 -7.37 3.49
CA VAL A 61 10.09 -7.69 2.62
C VAL A 61 9.87 -9.03 1.90
N VAL A 62 9.40 -10.05 2.61
CA VAL A 62 9.08 -11.36 2.01
C VAL A 62 7.99 -11.22 0.94
N CYS A 63 6.93 -10.47 1.23
CA CYS A 63 5.85 -10.21 0.28
C CYS A 63 6.35 -9.46 -0.96
N ALA A 64 7.18 -8.44 -0.78
CA ALA A 64 7.75 -7.66 -1.88
C ALA A 64 8.64 -8.54 -2.78
N VAL A 65 9.53 -9.34 -2.18
CA VAL A 65 10.39 -10.28 -2.92
C VAL A 65 9.53 -11.32 -3.66
N ALA A 66 8.55 -11.92 -2.99
CA ALA A 66 7.64 -12.87 -3.62
C ALA A 66 6.88 -12.25 -4.79
N ALA A 67 6.36 -11.03 -4.64
CA ALA A 67 5.64 -10.33 -5.70
C ALA A 67 6.52 -10.11 -6.94
N ILE A 68 7.78 -9.67 -6.74
CA ILE A 68 8.74 -9.48 -7.85
C ILE A 68 9.04 -10.82 -8.52
N LEU A 69 9.35 -11.87 -7.75
CA LEU A 69 9.65 -13.20 -8.30
C LEU A 69 8.47 -13.76 -9.08
N PHE A 70 7.23 -13.62 -8.56
CA PHE A 70 6.03 -14.05 -9.26
C PHE A 70 5.77 -13.24 -10.53
N ALA A 71 6.03 -11.94 -10.52
CA ALA A 71 5.90 -11.10 -11.71
C ALA A 71 6.86 -11.54 -12.81
N ILE A 72 8.13 -11.79 -12.48
CA ILE A 72 9.14 -12.29 -13.41
C ILE A 72 8.76 -13.70 -13.91
N TYR A 73 8.37 -14.58 -13.00
CA TYR A 73 7.95 -15.95 -13.34
C TYR A 73 6.77 -15.96 -14.32
N GLN A 74 5.75 -15.12 -14.10
CA GLN A 74 4.61 -15.03 -15.02
C GLN A 74 4.95 -14.38 -16.35
N MET A 75 5.90 -13.44 -16.37
CA MET A 75 6.39 -12.86 -17.61
C MET A 75 7.06 -13.91 -18.51
N ILE A 76 7.84 -14.82 -17.93
CA ILE A 76 8.54 -15.88 -18.67
C ILE A 76 7.58 -17.01 -19.07
N THR A 77 6.74 -17.48 -18.15
CA THR A 77 5.89 -18.66 -18.38
C THR A 77 4.61 -18.34 -19.17
N ASN A 78 4.07 -17.13 -19.02
CA ASN A 78 2.83 -16.70 -19.65
C ASN A 78 2.94 -15.28 -20.24
N PRO A 79 3.85 -15.06 -21.20
CA PRO A 79 4.14 -13.72 -21.73
C PRO A 79 2.91 -13.02 -22.32
N LYS A 80 2.01 -13.76 -22.97
CA LYS A 80 0.76 -13.20 -23.52
C LYS A 80 -0.20 -12.68 -22.45
N ALA A 81 -0.28 -13.37 -21.30
CA ALA A 81 -1.12 -12.94 -20.19
C ALA A 81 -0.44 -11.78 -19.43
N ALA A 82 0.86 -11.88 -19.20
CA ALA A 82 1.67 -10.83 -18.58
C ALA A 82 1.63 -9.52 -19.39
N LEU A 83 1.63 -9.59 -20.72
CA LEU A 83 1.55 -8.42 -21.59
C LEU A 83 0.28 -7.59 -21.34
N LYS A 84 -0.87 -8.21 -21.08
CA LYS A 84 -2.11 -7.48 -20.75
C LYS A 84 -1.98 -6.72 -19.42
N GLY A 85 -1.37 -7.34 -18.41
CA GLY A 85 -1.08 -6.69 -17.13
C GLY A 85 -0.05 -5.57 -17.26
N MET A 86 1.00 -5.78 -18.05
CA MET A 86 2.02 -4.77 -18.33
C MET A 86 1.45 -3.58 -19.09
N VAL A 87 0.56 -3.79 -20.06
CA VAL A 87 -0.09 -2.69 -20.79
C VAL A 87 -0.91 -1.83 -19.83
N ALA A 88 -1.68 -2.44 -18.92
CA ALA A 88 -2.42 -1.68 -17.91
C ALA A 88 -1.49 -0.88 -16.99
N LEU A 89 -0.39 -1.48 -16.54
CA LEU A 89 0.62 -0.80 -15.70
C LEU A 89 1.31 0.35 -16.45
N VAL A 90 1.69 0.15 -17.71
CA VAL A 90 2.29 1.19 -18.57
C VAL A 90 1.32 2.35 -18.78
N VAL A 91 0.04 2.07 -19.05
CA VAL A 91 -0.98 3.11 -19.18
C VAL A 91 -1.12 3.92 -17.89
N LEU A 92 -1.11 3.26 -16.73
CA LEU A 92 -1.18 3.93 -15.43
C LEU A 92 0.06 4.80 -15.15
N VAL A 93 1.26 4.30 -15.46
CA VAL A 93 2.50 5.07 -15.34
C VAL A 93 2.49 6.28 -16.27
N ILE A 94 2.10 6.11 -17.54
CA ILE A 94 1.98 7.22 -18.49
C ILE A 94 0.98 8.26 -18.00
N LEU A 95 -0.20 7.82 -17.54
CA LEU A 95 -1.22 8.71 -17.00
C LEU A 95 -0.70 9.51 -15.81
N PHE A 96 -0.01 8.86 -14.88
CA PHE A 96 0.61 9.53 -13.73
C PHE A 96 1.63 10.58 -14.18
N PHE A 97 2.52 10.25 -15.11
CA PHE A 97 3.51 11.21 -15.61
C PHE A 97 2.88 12.38 -16.38
N VAL A 98 1.79 12.16 -17.12
CA VAL A 98 1.04 13.23 -17.78
C VAL A 98 0.37 14.13 -16.73
N LEU A 99 -0.27 13.56 -15.72
CA LEU A 99 -0.90 14.35 -14.66
C LEU A 99 0.13 15.08 -13.79
N TYR A 100 1.30 14.48 -13.57
CA TYR A 100 2.43 15.12 -12.90
C TYR A 100 3.04 16.26 -13.71
N SER A 101 3.18 16.10 -15.03
CA SER A 101 3.71 17.18 -15.87
C SER A 101 2.72 18.35 -16.02
N MET A 102 1.43 18.07 -15.86
CA MET A 102 0.37 19.07 -15.83
C MET A 102 0.12 19.64 -14.42
N SER A 103 0.64 19.01 -13.35
CA SER A 103 0.39 19.48 -12.00
C SER A 103 1.23 20.72 -11.68
N VAL A 104 0.57 21.69 -11.05
CA VAL A 104 1.22 22.86 -10.47
C VAL A 104 1.22 22.67 -8.96
N ALA A 105 2.18 23.27 -8.27
CA ALA A 105 2.16 23.26 -6.80
C ALA A 105 0.88 23.96 -6.33
N GLU A 106 0.11 23.31 -5.47
CA GLU A 106 -1.09 23.91 -4.91
C GLU A 106 -0.68 25.07 -4.00
N THR A 107 -1.16 26.26 -4.32
CA THR A 107 -0.84 27.50 -3.60
C THR A 107 -1.94 27.97 -2.66
N SER A 108 -3.06 27.23 -2.59
CA SER A 108 -4.20 27.57 -1.75
C SER A 108 -5.00 26.34 -1.33
N GLY A 109 -5.68 26.44 -0.18
CA GLY A 109 -6.54 25.39 0.35
C GLY A 109 -5.82 24.34 1.22
N PRO A 110 -6.52 23.28 1.64
CA PRO A 110 -6.03 22.35 2.66
C PRO A 110 -4.73 21.62 2.30
N VAL A 111 -4.49 21.42 0.99
CA VAL A 111 -3.26 20.77 0.50
C VAL A 111 -2.06 21.71 0.59
N ALA A 112 -2.26 23.02 0.36
CA ALA A 112 -1.21 24.03 0.49
C ALA A 112 -0.85 24.28 1.97
N GLU A 113 -1.86 24.36 2.84
CA GLU A 113 -1.67 24.50 4.29
C GLU A 113 -0.88 23.30 4.86
N ALA A 114 -1.23 22.08 4.46
CA ALA A 114 -0.48 20.88 4.85
C ALA A 114 0.95 20.89 4.27
N ALA A 115 1.14 21.34 3.03
CA ALA A 115 2.47 21.43 2.43
C ALA A 115 3.37 22.40 3.20
N GLU A 116 2.82 23.53 3.67
CA GLU A 116 3.53 24.51 4.50
C GLU A 116 3.83 23.96 5.91
N GLU A 117 2.85 23.33 6.56
CA GLU A 117 3.02 22.70 7.89
C GLU A 117 4.14 21.65 7.93
N PHE A 118 4.23 20.83 6.88
CA PHE A 118 5.26 19.79 6.77
C PHE A 118 6.54 20.25 6.07
N GLY A 119 6.66 21.53 5.72
CA GLY A 119 7.85 22.10 5.06
C GLY A 119 8.19 21.42 3.72
N LEU A 120 7.17 21.02 2.96
CA LEU A 120 7.36 20.33 1.69
C LEU A 120 7.94 21.29 0.64
N THR A 121 8.92 20.79 -0.12
CA THR A 121 9.41 21.50 -1.32
C THR A 121 8.33 21.54 -2.41
N ASP A 122 8.39 22.53 -3.30
CA ASP A 122 7.47 22.64 -4.46
C ASP A 122 7.37 21.35 -5.27
N ASN A 123 8.48 20.62 -5.40
CA ASN A 123 8.52 19.36 -6.14
C ASN A 123 7.77 18.23 -5.41
N GLN A 124 7.86 18.18 -4.08
CA GLN A 124 7.09 17.24 -3.26
C GLN A 124 5.60 17.58 -3.27
N SER A 125 5.25 18.87 -3.17
CA SER A 125 3.86 19.34 -3.23
C SER A 125 3.20 19.01 -4.59
N ARG A 126 3.92 19.20 -5.70
CA ARG A 126 3.46 18.80 -7.05
C ARG A 126 3.21 17.31 -7.17
N MET A 127 4.06 16.48 -6.55
CA MET A 127 3.92 15.03 -6.56
C MET A 127 2.69 14.56 -5.77
N VAL A 128 2.44 15.16 -4.60
CA VAL A 128 1.24 14.90 -3.80
C VAL A 128 -0.02 15.28 -4.59
N SER A 129 -0.03 16.47 -5.18
CA SER A 129 -1.16 17.00 -5.95
C SER A 129 -1.45 16.16 -7.19
N ALA A 130 -0.41 15.72 -7.91
CA ALA A 130 -0.53 14.78 -9.02
C ALA A 130 -1.12 13.43 -8.57
N GLY A 131 -0.69 12.91 -7.42
CA GLY A 131 -1.20 11.66 -6.86
C GLY A 131 -2.69 11.75 -6.50
N ILE A 132 -3.11 12.85 -5.88
CA ILE A 132 -4.52 13.10 -5.53
C ILE A 132 -5.37 13.18 -6.80
N ASN A 133 -4.96 13.99 -7.78
CA ASN A 133 -5.70 14.17 -9.03
C ASN A 133 -5.77 12.87 -9.85
N SER A 134 -4.69 12.08 -9.88
CA SER A 134 -4.68 10.76 -10.52
C SER A 134 -5.69 9.82 -9.88
N THR A 135 -5.76 9.81 -8.54
CA THR A 135 -6.71 8.98 -7.79
C THR A 135 -8.15 9.40 -8.04
N LEU A 136 -8.44 10.71 -8.02
CA LEU A 136 -9.78 11.22 -8.28
C LEU A 136 -10.25 10.91 -9.70
N LEU A 137 -9.37 11.11 -10.70
CA LEU A 137 -9.66 10.83 -12.10
C LEU A 137 -9.92 9.33 -12.33
N LEU A 138 -9.02 8.47 -11.86
CA LEU A 138 -9.17 7.01 -11.98
C LEU A 138 -10.38 6.51 -11.20
N GLY A 139 -10.66 7.07 -10.02
CA GLY A 139 -11.86 6.78 -9.25
C GLY A 139 -13.14 7.13 -10.01
N GLY A 140 -13.20 8.31 -10.63
CA GLY A 140 -14.31 8.72 -11.47
C GLY A 140 -14.50 7.80 -12.69
N VAL A 141 -13.41 7.44 -13.38
CA VAL A 141 -13.43 6.48 -14.48
C VAL A 141 -13.93 5.11 -14.02
N ALA A 142 -13.51 4.65 -12.84
CA ALA A 142 -13.95 3.37 -12.29
C ALA A 142 -15.46 3.36 -12.00
N VAL A 143 -16.00 4.43 -11.41
CA VAL A 143 -17.45 4.59 -11.17
C VAL A 143 -18.21 4.61 -12.49
N ALA A 144 -17.75 5.38 -13.48
CA ALA A 144 -18.39 5.43 -14.79
C ALA A 144 -18.37 4.06 -15.49
N ALA A 145 -17.22 3.36 -15.46
CA ALA A 145 -17.09 2.02 -16.02
C ALA A 145 -18.02 1.02 -15.32
N PHE A 146 -18.16 1.11 -13.99
CA PHE A 146 -19.09 0.31 -13.22
C PHE A 146 -20.54 0.53 -13.68
N ILE A 147 -21.01 1.79 -13.74
CA ILE A 147 -22.36 2.13 -14.21
C ILE A 147 -22.61 1.62 -15.63
N ILE A 148 -21.67 1.86 -16.55
CA ILE A 148 -21.78 1.39 -17.94
C ILE A 148 -21.85 -0.14 -18.00
N SER A 149 -21.09 -0.83 -17.15
CA SER A 149 -21.09 -2.29 -17.10
C SER A 149 -22.43 -2.85 -16.63
N GLU A 150 -23.03 -2.26 -15.60
CA GLU A 150 -24.36 -2.62 -15.09
C GLU A 150 -25.44 -2.40 -16.15
N ILE A 151 -25.46 -1.21 -16.80
CA ILE A 151 -26.42 -0.91 -17.88
C ILE A 151 -26.29 -1.93 -19.01
N ARG A 152 -25.07 -2.23 -19.47
CA ARG A 152 -24.86 -3.24 -20.51
C ARG A 152 -25.30 -4.63 -20.09
N ASN A 153 -25.19 -4.98 -18.81
CA ASN A 153 -25.63 -6.25 -18.28
C ASN A 153 -27.17 -6.35 -18.23
N LEU A 154 -27.87 -5.24 -18.03
CA LEU A 154 -29.34 -5.20 -18.09
C LEU A 154 -29.89 -5.44 -19.50
N PHE A 155 -29.11 -5.16 -20.54
CA PHE A 155 -29.48 -5.37 -21.94
C PHE A 155 -28.92 -6.66 -22.56
N LYS A 156 -28.26 -7.51 -21.75
CA LYS A 156 -27.80 -8.84 -22.15
C LYS A 156 -28.60 -9.91 -21.43
#